data_AF-A0A5E4ITX0-F1
#
_entry.id   AF-A0A5E4ITX0-F1
#
_cell.length_a   1.000
_cell.length_b   1.000
_cell.length_c   1.000
_cell.angle_alpha   90.00
_cell.angle_beta   90.00
_cell.angle_gamma   90.00
#
_symmetry.space_group_name_H-M   'P 1'
#
loop_
_entity.id
_entity.type
_entity.pdbx_description
1 polymer ?
#
loop_
_entity_poly.entity_id
_entity_poly.type
_entity_poly.pdbx_seq_one_letter_code
_entity_poly.pdbx_strand_id
1 'polypeptide(L)'
;MRRLSLIALFSLAVLASALSTMHAPAVDANGQGMLTTIEARAIPGNGNVYVDIEPYISVDTQESARTASRVAARLAGVDVSAYDLLYKVVANAEVIDGPSGGAVLTVLAYSEFTGRKPRGDMTITGTIEPDGSIGKISGVMEKAKAAASQGMKVFLVPRTQSIQDGIDLTTYAPATWGMQVVEISQAEDAVRLAFTVAGSAVNSSRLLIAPMNLTPIPASRELLPMKRVAENEELELLRTLDGLPKGNDSALIAQEVQASLNASRQMLERGYYYSAANELFLTKMALDSIGLENSTESMSALISELDAKLGNVTFVQKNERNAEWVAAAQMRWHWAKQQLESISKNGAPTFEDYAAAQNWYDAAVQLNAEAAKIEAEVPLNELGVRQAASEAMSKANASLYATDAEALRHLNAAQSEFSEGDYLAAMMDASFSQAMSEGSRSAREGGGTLPNESMSSFNTSVWAMLYYGHALYNVQEANRTNEYAYSANAVKLRLLAKLLSERIPAAYADASVPSPSVSPSPQLRVSAVIETTQPPQTQKYVVLFGILLLFAAVAVGGFVLSRSLANRRKPPSNADRERELDDLLLERKISEKTYERLRRKYEAAVAPKPPRLSRKK
;
A
#
# COMPACT_ATOMS: atom_id res chain seq x y z
N MET A 1 58.10 11.10 -34.03
CA MET A 1 57.81 9.97 -33.12
C MET A 1 56.94 10.50 -31.99
N ARG A 2 55.61 10.48 -32.15
CA ARG A 2 54.73 9.37 -31.73
C ARG A 2 54.85 9.08 -30.23
N ARG A 3 54.21 9.89 -29.37
CA ARG A 3 53.80 9.50 -27.99
C ARG A 3 52.99 10.55 -27.20
N LEU A 4 52.65 11.72 -27.77
CA LEU A 4 51.92 12.78 -27.03
C LEU A 4 50.46 12.98 -27.45
N SER A 5 49.95 12.25 -28.45
CA SER A 5 48.58 12.42 -28.95
C SER A 5 47.61 11.31 -28.53
N LEU A 6 48.04 10.34 -27.70
CA LEU A 6 47.17 9.24 -27.23
C LEU A 6 46.61 9.43 -25.81
N ILE A 7 47.13 10.37 -25.02
CA ILE A 7 46.65 10.58 -23.63
C ILE A 7 45.47 11.57 -23.59
N ALA A 8 45.34 12.48 -24.57
CA ALA A 8 44.18 13.37 -24.70
C ALA A 8 42.94 12.68 -25.30
N LEU A 9 43.07 11.44 -25.79
CA LEU A 9 41.97 10.63 -26.32
C LEU A 9 41.39 9.65 -25.29
N PHE A 10 42.01 9.53 -24.11
CA PHE A 10 41.49 8.73 -22.99
C PHE A 10 40.75 9.55 -21.93
N SER A 11 40.70 10.88 -22.07
CA SER A 11 40.00 11.82 -21.18
C SER A 11 38.66 12.32 -21.72
N LEU A 12 38.11 11.71 -22.78
CA LEU A 12 36.83 12.08 -23.38
C LEU A 12 35.89 10.88 -23.62
N ALA A 13 36.03 9.83 -22.81
CA ALA A 13 34.96 8.85 -22.59
C ALA A 13 34.45 9.00 -21.15
N VAL A 14 34.12 10.23 -20.77
CA VAL A 14 32.98 10.41 -19.86
C VAL A 14 31.83 9.84 -20.67
N LEU A 15 31.41 8.61 -20.35
CA LEU A 15 30.06 8.17 -20.69
C LEU A 15 29.18 9.34 -20.29
N ALA A 16 28.66 10.06 -21.27
CA ALA A 16 27.59 11.00 -21.04
C ALA A 16 26.47 10.12 -20.50
N SER A 17 26.39 10.00 -19.17
CA SER A 17 25.23 9.42 -18.47
C SER A 17 24.10 10.37 -18.83
N ALA A 18 23.42 10.04 -19.93
CA ALA A 18 22.41 10.86 -20.51
C ALA A 18 21.25 10.82 -19.52
N LEU A 19 21.12 11.88 -18.72
CA LEU A 19 20.01 12.10 -17.80
C LEU A 19 18.71 11.62 -18.47
N SER A 20 18.16 10.53 -17.96
CA SER A 20 16.90 10.01 -18.44
C SER A 20 15.78 10.79 -17.78
N THR A 21 14.85 11.30 -18.59
CA THR A 21 13.72 12.10 -18.10
C THR A 21 12.44 11.53 -18.66
N MET A 22 11.43 11.39 -17.81
CA MET A 22 10.10 10.96 -18.20
C MET A 22 9.05 11.70 -17.37
N HIS A 23 7.91 11.96 -17.99
CA HIS A 23 6.77 12.53 -17.30
C HIS A 23 5.95 11.43 -16.62
N ALA A 24 5.51 11.67 -15.39
CA ALA A 24 4.79 10.72 -14.57
C ALA A 24 3.50 11.36 -14.02
N PRO A 25 2.33 10.74 -14.21
CA PRO A 25 1.07 11.29 -13.76
C PRO A 25 0.86 10.98 -12.27
N ALA A 26 0.36 11.98 -11.55
CA ALA A 26 0.07 11.92 -10.13
C ALA A 26 -1.30 12.58 -9.86
N VAL A 27 -1.78 12.45 -8.63
CA VAL A 27 -2.97 13.13 -8.13
C VAL A 27 -2.55 13.94 -6.91
N ASP A 28 -2.98 15.20 -6.81
CA ASP A 28 -2.71 16.05 -5.66
C ASP A 28 -3.67 15.76 -4.49
N ALA A 29 -3.48 16.43 -3.35
CA ALA A 29 -4.32 16.25 -2.16
C ALA A 29 -5.80 16.63 -2.36
N ASN A 30 -6.14 17.33 -3.46
CA ASN A 30 -7.50 17.73 -3.79
C ASN A 30 -8.16 16.78 -4.82
N GLY A 31 -7.50 15.67 -5.17
CA GLY A 31 -7.98 14.76 -6.19
C GLY A 31 -7.76 15.25 -7.62
N GLN A 32 -6.93 16.28 -7.84
CA GLN A 32 -6.66 16.79 -9.18
C GLN A 32 -5.45 16.09 -9.80
N GLY A 33 -5.63 15.61 -11.03
CA GLY A 33 -4.54 15.01 -11.80
C GLY A 33 -3.49 16.03 -12.22
N MET A 34 -2.22 15.64 -12.12
CA MET A 34 -1.08 16.45 -12.56
C MET A 34 0.00 15.60 -13.20
N LEU A 35 0.91 16.23 -13.97
CA LEU A 35 2.05 15.55 -14.57
C LEU A 35 3.34 16.08 -13.94
N THR A 36 4.10 15.17 -13.35
CA THR A 36 5.39 15.44 -12.71
C THR A 36 6.52 15.03 -13.64
N THR A 37 7.71 15.60 -13.45
CA THR A 37 8.90 15.22 -14.23
C THR A 37 9.84 14.44 -13.33
N ILE A 38 10.20 13.23 -13.74
CA ILE A 38 11.17 12.41 -13.02
C ILE A 38 12.43 12.34 -13.87
N GLU A 39 13.56 12.67 -13.24
CA GLU A 39 14.89 12.49 -13.77
C GLU A 39 15.56 11.31 -13.07
N ALA A 40 16.30 10.49 -13.81
CA ALA A 40 17.08 9.40 -13.25
C ALA A 40 18.54 9.49 -13.70
N ARG A 41 19.44 9.00 -12.84
CA ARG A 41 20.84 8.78 -13.17
C ARG A 41 21.36 7.51 -12.50
N ALA A 42 22.00 6.64 -13.27
CA ALA A 42 22.82 5.57 -12.72
C ALA A 42 24.29 6.01 -12.69
N ILE A 43 24.94 5.84 -11.54
CA ILE A 43 26.39 6.05 -11.37
C ILE A 43 27.02 4.77 -10.82
N PRO A 44 28.32 4.51 -11.06
CA PRO A 44 29.01 3.42 -10.39
C PRO A 44 28.87 3.55 -8.86
N GLY A 45 28.47 2.46 -8.19
CA GLY A 45 28.07 2.50 -6.79
C GLY A 45 27.99 1.11 -6.15
N ASN A 46 27.24 1.01 -5.05
CA ASN A 46 27.08 -0.20 -4.24
C ASN A 46 25.62 -0.67 -4.16
N GLY A 47 24.77 -0.30 -5.13
CA GLY A 47 23.36 -0.69 -5.16
C GLY A 47 22.42 0.24 -4.39
N ASN A 48 22.86 1.43 -4.01
CA ASN A 48 22.02 2.36 -3.26
C ASN A 48 21.01 3.06 -4.16
N VAL A 49 19.84 3.37 -3.59
CA VAL A 49 18.81 4.18 -4.27
C VAL A 49 18.58 5.45 -3.47
N TYR A 50 18.79 6.58 -4.14
CA TYR A 50 18.58 7.92 -3.62
C TYR A 50 17.42 8.55 -4.37
N VAL A 51 16.49 9.15 -3.64
CA VAL A 51 15.35 9.87 -4.21
C VAL A 51 15.38 11.27 -3.62
N ASP A 52 15.48 12.26 -4.51
CA ASP A 52 15.46 13.69 -4.19
C ASP A 52 14.10 14.27 -4.62
N ILE A 53 13.29 14.68 -3.64
CA ILE A 53 11.98 15.31 -3.85
C ILE A 53 11.87 16.49 -2.88
N GLU A 54 11.48 17.66 -3.40
CA GLU A 54 11.03 18.78 -2.57
C GLU A 54 9.49 18.84 -2.63
N PRO A 55 8.74 18.81 -1.49
CA PRO A 55 9.20 18.94 -0.11
C PRO A 55 9.15 17.68 0.79
N TYR A 56 8.53 16.55 0.41
CA TYR A 56 8.46 15.33 1.27
C TYR A 56 8.32 14.02 0.46
N ILE A 57 8.88 12.91 0.99
CA ILE A 57 8.87 11.55 0.42
C ILE A 57 8.22 10.58 1.41
N SER A 58 7.30 9.73 0.94
CA SER A 58 6.80 8.60 1.73
C SER A 58 7.69 7.36 1.65
N VAL A 59 7.64 6.53 2.68
CA VAL A 59 8.38 5.25 2.74
C VAL A 59 8.05 4.35 1.55
N ASP A 60 6.79 4.37 1.11
CA ASP A 60 6.30 3.59 -0.04
C ASP A 60 6.95 4.01 -1.36
N THR A 61 7.18 5.32 -1.54
CA THR A 61 7.88 5.86 -2.72
C THR A 61 9.34 5.39 -2.73
N GLN A 62 10.01 5.36 -1.58
CA GLN A 62 11.40 4.89 -1.47
C GLN A 62 11.51 3.38 -1.76
N GLU A 63 10.60 2.57 -1.22
CA GLU A 63 10.55 1.12 -1.52
C GLU A 63 10.23 0.85 -2.99
N SER A 64 9.33 1.64 -3.59
CA SER A 64 9.02 1.56 -5.03
C SER A 64 10.26 1.81 -5.88
N ALA A 65 11.08 2.81 -5.54
CA ALA A 65 12.31 3.11 -6.27
C ALA A 65 13.36 1.98 -6.14
N ARG A 66 13.47 1.35 -4.96
CA ARG A 66 14.33 0.17 -4.75
C ARG A 66 13.88 -1.02 -5.58
N THR A 67 12.58 -1.32 -5.58
CA THR A 67 12.02 -2.41 -6.37
C THR A 67 12.15 -2.15 -7.86
N ALA A 68 11.83 -0.94 -8.31
CA ALA A 68 12.02 -0.50 -9.69
C ALA A 68 13.47 -0.70 -10.18
N SER A 69 14.45 -0.31 -9.35
CA SER A 69 15.88 -0.44 -9.67
C SER A 69 16.28 -1.91 -9.87
N ARG A 70 15.82 -2.82 -8.99
CA ARG A 70 16.09 -4.26 -9.09
C ARG A 70 15.43 -4.88 -10.32
N VAL A 71 14.16 -4.55 -10.57
CA VAL A 71 13.42 -5.05 -11.74
C VAL A 71 14.10 -4.58 -13.02
N ALA A 72 14.40 -3.28 -13.13
CA ALA A 72 15.07 -2.71 -14.29
C ALA A 72 16.44 -3.32 -14.56
N ALA A 73 17.24 -3.57 -13.52
CA ALA A 73 18.54 -4.21 -13.64
C ALA A 73 18.41 -5.65 -14.18
N ARG A 74 17.45 -6.42 -13.66
CA ARG A 74 17.13 -7.77 -14.15
C ARG A 74 16.72 -7.75 -15.62
N LEU A 75 15.86 -6.81 -16.01
CA LEU A 75 15.44 -6.62 -17.41
C LEU A 75 16.60 -6.22 -18.34
N ALA A 76 17.53 -5.39 -17.83
CA ALA A 76 18.69 -4.93 -18.57
C ALA A 76 19.85 -5.96 -18.59
N GLY A 77 19.77 -7.01 -17.77
CA GLY A 77 20.83 -8.01 -17.64
C GLY A 77 22.09 -7.48 -16.94
N VAL A 78 21.93 -6.51 -16.03
CA VAL A 78 23.03 -5.89 -15.29
C VAL A 78 22.98 -6.22 -13.79
N ASP A 79 24.13 -6.18 -13.14
CA ASP A 79 24.22 -6.30 -11.69
C ASP A 79 23.87 -4.94 -11.04
N VAL A 80 22.70 -4.88 -10.39
CA VAL A 80 22.23 -3.66 -9.71
C VAL A 80 23.19 -3.19 -8.63
N SER A 81 23.96 -4.10 -8.00
CA SER A 81 24.90 -3.76 -6.93
C SER A 81 26.10 -2.94 -7.42
N ALA A 82 26.35 -2.92 -8.74
CA ALA A 82 27.41 -2.13 -9.34
C ALA A 82 27.03 -0.64 -9.54
N TYR A 83 25.77 -0.27 -9.27
CA TYR A 83 25.25 1.07 -9.55
C TYR A 83 24.52 1.67 -8.35
N ASP A 84 24.73 2.96 -8.11
CA ASP A 84 23.84 3.77 -7.30
C ASP A 84 22.86 4.49 -8.24
N LEU A 85 21.56 4.41 -7.94
CA LEU A 85 20.50 5.08 -8.70
C LEU A 85 20.02 6.34 -7.98
N LEU A 86 20.02 7.45 -8.71
CA LEU A 86 19.59 8.75 -8.22
C LEU A 86 18.35 9.16 -9.01
N TYR A 87 17.23 9.30 -8.31
CA TYR A 87 16.00 9.85 -8.85
C TYR A 87 15.80 11.27 -8.35
N LYS A 88 15.40 12.17 -9.23
CA LYS A 88 14.96 13.51 -8.86
C LYS A 88 13.55 13.72 -9.38
N VAL A 89 12.62 14.00 -8.48
CA VAL A 89 11.22 14.28 -8.85
C VAL A 89 10.97 15.77 -8.76
N VAL A 90 10.60 16.36 -9.90
CA VAL A 90 10.22 17.77 -10.02
C VAL A 90 8.71 17.83 -10.19
N ALA A 91 8.02 18.24 -9.13
CA ALA A 91 6.57 18.40 -9.11
C ALA A 91 6.18 19.79 -8.59
N ASN A 92 5.07 20.31 -9.13
CA ASN A 92 4.40 21.48 -8.56
C ASN A 92 3.35 21.05 -7.53
N ALA A 93 3.73 20.18 -6.59
CA ALA A 93 2.86 19.61 -5.56
C ALA A 93 3.47 19.84 -4.18
N GLU A 94 2.62 19.98 -3.15
CA GLU A 94 3.06 20.11 -1.76
C GLU A 94 3.56 18.78 -1.18
N VAL A 95 3.04 17.64 -1.67
CA VAL A 95 3.45 16.29 -1.29
C VAL A 95 3.36 15.36 -2.51
N ILE A 96 4.34 14.48 -2.69
CA ILE A 96 4.26 13.34 -3.61
C ILE A 96 4.19 12.07 -2.75
N ASP A 97 3.12 11.31 -2.91
CA ASP A 97 2.87 10.12 -2.11
C ASP A 97 2.37 8.95 -2.98
N GLY A 98 2.58 7.74 -2.46
CA GLY A 98 2.06 6.48 -2.96
C GLY A 98 2.99 5.72 -3.92
N PRO A 99 2.85 4.38 -3.99
CA PRO A 99 3.71 3.51 -4.80
C PRO A 99 3.48 3.61 -6.32
N SER A 100 2.52 4.44 -6.76
CA SER A 100 2.02 4.47 -8.15
C SER A 100 3.02 4.93 -9.22
N GLY A 101 4.20 5.41 -8.81
CA GLY A 101 5.33 5.75 -9.68
C GLY A 101 6.30 4.60 -9.96
N GLY A 102 6.08 3.41 -9.39
CA GLY A 102 6.98 2.26 -9.56
C GLY A 102 7.27 1.90 -11.02
N ALA A 103 6.24 1.89 -11.85
CA ALA A 103 6.35 1.55 -13.27
C ALA A 103 7.23 2.55 -14.07
N VAL A 104 7.03 3.86 -13.85
CA VAL A 104 7.83 4.89 -14.54
C VAL A 104 9.27 4.91 -14.04
N LEU A 105 9.50 4.70 -12.75
CA LEU A 105 10.84 4.57 -12.16
C LEU A 105 11.61 3.37 -12.76
N THR A 106 10.89 2.30 -13.10
CA THR A 106 11.46 1.10 -13.72
C THR A 106 11.92 1.38 -15.16
N VAL A 107 11.09 2.07 -15.96
CA VAL A 107 11.47 2.47 -17.33
C VAL A 107 12.68 3.41 -17.32
N LEU A 108 12.71 4.36 -16.39
CA LEU A 108 13.84 5.29 -16.22
C LEU A 108 15.12 4.60 -15.77
N ALA A 109 15.06 3.68 -14.81
CA ALA A 109 16.22 2.88 -14.42
C ALA A 109 16.75 2.03 -15.59
N TYR A 110 15.84 1.41 -16.35
CA TYR A 110 16.22 0.62 -17.51
C TYR A 110 16.87 1.49 -18.59
N SER A 111 16.37 2.71 -18.79
CA SER A 111 16.97 3.73 -19.67
C SER A 111 18.41 4.01 -19.27
N GLU A 112 18.66 4.25 -17.98
CA GLU A 112 20.01 4.48 -17.43
C GLU A 112 20.94 3.27 -17.60
N PHE A 113 20.46 2.06 -17.31
CA PHE A 113 21.27 0.83 -17.44
C PHE A 113 21.61 0.48 -18.88
N THR A 114 20.74 0.80 -19.83
CA THR A 114 20.93 0.44 -21.26
C THR A 114 21.45 1.59 -22.12
N GLY A 115 21.45 2.82 -21.61
CA GLY A 115 21.77 4.03 -22.37
C GLY A 115 20.76 4.37 -23.48
N ARG A 116 19.62 3.69 -23.53
CA ARG A 116 18.55 3.92 -24.51
C ARG A 116 17.63 4.99 -23.96
N LYS A 117 17.16 5.93 -24.78
CA LYS A 117 16.18 6.95 -24.35
C LYS A 117 14.74 6.48 -24.61
N PRO A 118 13.82 6.61 -23.64
CA PRO A 118 12.41 6.34 -23.87
C PRO A 118 11.80 7.41 -24.78
N ARG A 119 10.70 7.06 -25.46
CA ARG A 119 9.90 8.01 -26.24
C ARG A 119 9.29 9.07 -25.33
N GLY A 120 9.35 10.34 -25.75
CA GLY A 120 8.90 11.48 -24.94
C GLY A 120 7.40 11.78 -24.99
N ASP A 121 6.65 11.07 -25.83
CA ASP A 121 5.19 11.23 -26.02
C ASP A 121 4.38 10.13 -25.33
N MET A 122 5.02 9.38 -24.42
CA MET A 122 4.39 8.32 -23.64
C MET A 122 4.53 8.60 -22.15
N THR A 123 3.49 8.24 -21.39
CA THR A 123 3.56 8.19 -19.93
C THR A 123 2.92 6.90 -19.40
N ILE A 124 3.20 6.57 -18.15
CA ILE A 124 2.83 5.31 -17.49
C ILE A 124 2.53 5.54 -16.02
N THR A 125 1.52 4.85 -15.50
CA THR A 125 1.25 4.74 -14.06
C THR A 125 1.12 3.27 -13.66
N GLY A 126 1.40 2.97 -12.39
CA GLY A 126 1.35 1.61 -11.86
C GLY A 126 2.37 1.42 -10.75
N THR A 127 2.04 0.61 -9.74
CA THR A 127 3.07 0.13 -8.80
C THR A 127 4.01 -0.84 -9.53
N ILE A 128 5.13 -1.16 -8.90
CA ILE A 128 6.03 -2.20 -9.40
C ILE A 128 6.27 -3.24 -8.32
N GLU A 129 6.00 -4.49 -8.66
CA GLU A 129 6.21 -5.62 -7.77
C GLU A 129 7.60 -6.27 -7.98
N PRO A 130 8.13 -7.00 -6.99
CA PRO A 130 9.46 -7.63 -7.08
C PRO A 130 9.64 -8.61 -8.24
N ASP A 131 8.57 -9.21 -8.74
CA ASP A 131 8.58 -10.10 -9.91
C ASP A 131 8.58 -9.36 -11.25
N GLY A 132 8.30 -8.04 -11.24
CA GLY A 132 8.19 -7.20 -12.43
C GLY A 132 6.74 -6.87 -12.82
N SER A 133 5.75 -7.43 -12.14
CA SER A 133 4.35 -7.14 -12.44
C SER A 133 3.96 -5.70 -12.06
N ILE A 134 3.02 -5.14 -12.82
CA ILE A 134 2.52 -3.78 -12.66
C ILE A 134 1.21 -3.84 -11.88
N GLY A 135 1.22 -3.32 -10.64
CA GLY A 135 0.07 -3.36 -9.75
C GLY A 135 -0.86 -2.16 -9.88
N LYS A 136 -2.05 -2.31 -9.28
CA LYS A 136 -3.16 -1.36 -9.38
C LYS A 136 -2.86 -0.05 -8.68
N ILE A 137 -3.49 1.02 -9.16
CA ILE A 137 -3.36 2.38 -8.64
C ILE A 137 -4.72 3.07 -8.51
N SER A 138 -4.78 4.15 -7.74
CA SER A 138 -5.93 5.05 -7.68
C SER A 138 -5.81 6.20 -8.68
N GLY A 139 -6.96 6.80 -9.01
CA GLY A 139 -7.07 8.04 -9.80
C GLY A 139 -6.67 7.89 -11.27
N VAL A 140 -7.01 6.77 -11.91
CA VAL A 140 -6.60 6.51 -13.30
C VAL A 140 -7.19 7.55 -14.25
N MET A 141 -8.45 7.92 -14.05
CA MET A 141 -9.15 8.93 -14.86
C MET A 141 -8.49 10.32 -14.74
N GLU A 142 -8.17 10.74 -13.51
CA GLU A 142 -7.51 12.01 -13.19
C GLU A 142 -6.12 12.06 -13.84
N LYS A 143 -5.36 10.97 -13.70
CA LYS A 143 -4.04 10.79 -14.31
C LYS A 143 -4.12 10.80 -15.84
N ALA A 144 -5.14 10.16 -16.43
CA ALA A 144 -5.36 10.18 -17.87
C ALA A 144 -5.66 11.60 -18.40
N LYS A 145 -6.54 12.34 -17.70
CA LYS A 145 -6.85 13.74 -18.03
C LYS A 145 -5.59 14.62 -17.97
N ALA A 146 -4.77 14.44 -16.94
CA ALA A 146 -3.51 15.16 -16.80
C ALA A 146 -2.53 14.86 -17.94
N ALA A 147 -2.32 13.58 -18.25
CA ALA A 147 -1.48 13.14 -19.37
C ALA A 147 -1.95 13.73 -20.71
N ALA A 148 -3.25 13.67 -20.98
CA ALA A 148 -3.87 14.21 -22.19
C ALA A 148 -3.68 15.74 -22.29
N SER A 149 -3.90 16.48 -21.19
CA SER A 149 -3.75 17.95 -21.17
C SER A 149 -2.32 18.43 -21.45
N GLN A 150 -1.32 17.57 -21.19
CA GLN A 150 0.10 17.83 -21.46
C GLN A 150 0.55 17.23 -22.80
N GLY A 151 -0.38 16.75 -23.63
CA GLY A 151 -0.13 16.33 -25.00
C GLY A 151 0.49 14.93 -25.15
N MET A 152 0.45 14.10 -24.11
CA MET A 152 0.88 12.69 -24.21
C MET A 152 0.04 11.95 -25.25
N LYS A 153 0.69 11.08 -26.03
CA LYS A 153 0.07 10.30 -27.12
C LYS A 153 -0.21 8.87 -26.72
N VAL A 154 0.53 8.33 -25.77
CA VAL A 154 0.34 6.98 -25.24
C VAL A 154 0.32 7.04 -23.71
N PHE A 155 -0.72 6.49 -23.11
CA PHE A 155 -0.86 6.35 -21.67
C PHE A 155 -0.99 4.89 -21.28
N LEU A 156 0.01 4.39 -20.56
CA LEU A 156 0.03 3.02 -20.07
C LEU A 156 -0.59 2.96 -18.66
N VAL A 157 -1.56 2.07 -18.48
CA VAL A 157 -2.27 1.84 -17.21
C VAL A 157 -2.15 0.39 -16.79
N PRO A 158 -2.26 0.09 -15.48
CA PRO A 158 -2.30 -1.29 -15.03
C PRO A 158 -3.46 -2.05 -15.68
N ARG A 159 -3.27 -3.36 -15.83
CA ARG A 159 -4.30 -4.27 -16.34
C ARG A 159 -5.61 -4.08 -15.59
N THR A 160 -6.73 -4.16 -16.31
CA THR A 160 -8.11 -4.02 -15.81
C THR A 160 -8.50 -2.63 -15.29
N GLN A 161 -7.63 -1.63 -15.41
CA GLN A 161 -7.91 -0.28 -14.91
C GLN A 161 -8.23 0.71 -16.03
N SER A 162 -8.43 0.24 -17.27
CA SER A 162 -8.83 1.14 -18.36
C SER A 162 -10.30 1.55 -18.33
N ILE A 163 -11.14 0.84 -17.57
CA ILE A 163 -12.55 1.22 -17.37
C ILE A 163 -12.64 1.98 -16.06
N GLN A 164 -13.10 3.22 -16.11
CA GLN A 164 -13.26 4.10 -14.96
C GLN A 164 -14.62 4.77 -15.05
N ASP A 165 -15.44 4.67 -14.01
CA ASP A 165 -16.78 5.25 -13.97
C ASP A 165 -17.67 4.89 -15.16
N GLY A 166 -17.58 3.63 -15.61
CA GLY A 166 -18.30 3.14 -16.80
C GLY A 166 -17.74 3.62 -18.15
N ILE A 167 -16.66 4.41 -18.14
CA ILE A 167 -15.98 4.92 -19.32
C ILE A 167 -14.81 4.00 -19.66
N ASP A 168 -14.82 3.39 -20.85
CA ASP A 168 -13.67 2.67 -21.39
C ASP A 168 -12.66 3.67 -21.99
N LEU A 169 -11.58 3.97 -21.24
CA LEU A 169 -10.52 4.88 -21.65
C LEU A 169 -9.80 4.44 -22.92
N THR A 170 -9.81 3.14 -23.26
CA THR A 170 -9.21 2.64 -24.52
C THR A 170 -9.96 3.10 -25.75
N THR A 171 -11.22 3.53 -25.60
CA THR A 171 -12.06 4.06 -26.67
C THR A 171 -12.27 5.57 -26.52
N TYR A 172 -12.55 6.02 -25.30
CA TYR A 172 -12.84 7.43 -25.00
C TYR A 172 -11.62 8.33 -25.21
N ALA A 173 -10.47 8.00 -24.63
CA ALA A 173 -9.28 8.86 -24.70
C ALA A 173 -8.73 9.03 -26.14
N PRO A 174 -8.71 8.01 -27.01
CA PRO A 174 -8.36 8.22 -28.41
C PRO A 174 -9.33 9.15 -29.14
N ALA A 175 -10.63 8.98 -28.92
CA ALA A 175 -11.66 9.76 -29.61
C ALA A 175 -11.73 11.21 -29.13
N THR A 176 -11.52 11.46 -27.84
CA THR A 176 -11.69 12.78 -27.23
C THR A 176 -10.37 13.54 -27.06
N TRP A 177 -9.28 12.85 -26.78
CA TRP A 177 -7.98 13.46 -26.45
C TRP A 177 -6.88 13.15 -27.47
N GLY A 178 -7.12 12.26 -28.44
CA GLY A 178 -6.09 11.80 -29.37
C GLY A 178 -4.95 11.07 -28.65
N MET A 179 -5.23 10.46 -27.50
CA MET A 179 -4.28 9.73 -26.66
C MET A 179 -4.67 8.25 -26.61
N GLN A 180 -3.78 7.38 -27.04
CA GLN A 180 -3.96 5.93 -26.94
C GLN A 180 -3.79 5.49 -25.48
N VAL A 181 -4.75 4.74 -24.95
CA VAL A 181 -4.64 4.11 -23.62
C VAL A 181 -4.39 2.62 -23.81
N VAL A 182 -3.39 2.10 -23.10
CA VAL A 182 -2.96 0.70 -23.20
C VAL A 182 -2.81 0.09 -21.82
N GLU A 183 -3.46 -1.06 -21.63
CA GLU A 183 -3.29 -1.87 -20.43
C GLU A 183 -2.00 -2.68 -20.50
N ILE A 184 -1.24 -2.69 -19.42
CA ILE A 184 -0.02 -3.48 -19.25
C ILE A 184 -0.06 -4.22 -17.91
N SER A 185 0.59 -5.39 -17.84
CA SER A 185 0.66 -6.19 -16.61
C SER A 185 2.09 -6.42 -16.10
N GLN A 186 3.09 -6.11 -16.93
CA GLN A 186 4.49 -6.46 -16.68
C GLN A 186 5.41 -5.30 -17.10
N ALA A 187 6.50 -5.10 -16.36
CA ALA A 187 7.50 -4.09 -16.65
C ALA A 187 8.19 -4.31 -18.00
N GLU A 188 8.27 -5.56 -18.45
CA GLU A 188 8.72 -5.96 -19.78
C GLU A 188 7.91 -5.26 -20.87
N ASP A 189 6.59 -5.17 -20.72
CA ASP A 189 5.72 -4.47 -21.67
C ASP A 189 5.97 -2.96 -21.62
N ALA A 190 6.08 -2.38 -20.42
CA ALA A 190 6.38 -0.96 -20.24
C ALA A 190 7.67 -0.58 -20.96
N VAL A 191 8.74 -1.36 -20.74
CA VAL A 191 10.04 -1.18 -21.40
C VAL A 191 9.91 -1.38 -22.91
N ARG A 192 9.32 -2.50 -23.37
CA ARG A 192 9.13 -2.78 -24.80
C ARG A 192 8.44 -1.63 -25.53
N LEU A 193 7.40 -1.05 -24.92
CA LEU A 193 6.64 0.06 -25.48
C LEU A 193 7.38 1.41 -25.38
N ALA A 194 8.07 1.68 -24.27
CA ALA A 194 8.81 2.91 -24.03
C ALA A 194 9.92 3.16 -25.05
N PHE A 195 10.54 2.11 -25.57
CA PHE A 195 11.65 2.23 -26.52
C PHE A 195 11.24 1.99 -27.98
N THR A 196 9.96 2.19 -28.30
CA THR A 196 9.45 2.27 -29.68
C THR A 196 9.63 3.67 -30.27
N VAL A 197 9.36 3.83 -31.57
CA VAL A 197 9.46 5.13 -32.26
C VAL A 197 8.34 6.07 -31.79
N ALA A 198 8.71 7.28 -31.36
CA ALA A 198 7.77 8.33 -30.95
C ALA A 198 6.84 8.75 -32.11
N GLY A 199 5.64 9.26 -31.78
CA GLY A 199 4.62 9.68 -32.75
C GLY A 199 3.86 8.54 -33.42
N SER A 200 4.25 7.28 -33.18
CA SER A 200 3.53 6.10 -33.67
C SER A 200 2.61 5.53 -32.60
N ALA A 201 1.42 5.06 -33.01
CA ALA A 201 0.60 4.22 -32.14
C ALA A 201 1.39 2.98 -31.72
N VAL A 202 1.18 2.54 -30.48
CA VAL A 202 1.79 1.31 -29.99
C VAL A 202 0.90 0.12 -30.29
N ASN A 203 1.49 -0.98 -30.74
CA ASN A 203 0.76 -2.22 -30.93
C ASN A 203 0.54 -2.89 -29.56
N SER A 204 -0.72 -3.02 -29.18
CA SER A 204 -1.15 -3.68 -27.94
C SER A 204 -2.38 -4.54 -28.20
N SER A 205 -2.32 -5.80 -27.80
CA SER A 205 -3.51 -6.65 -27.73
C SER A 205 -4.27 -6.32 -26.45
N ARG A 206 -5.61 -6.21 -26.54
CA ARG A 206 -6.45 -6.12 -25.33
C ARG A 206 -6.23 -7.39 -24.50
N LEU A 207 -5.83 -7.22 -23.25
CA LEU A 207 -5.54 -8.34 -22.35
C LEU A 207 -6.86 -8.92 -21.81
N LEU A 208 -7.45 -9.88 -22.52
CA LEU A 208 -8.63 -10.60 -22.04
C LEU A 208 -8.26 -11.41 -20.79
N ILE A 209 -9.01 -11.25 -19.71
CA ILE A 209 -8.89 -12.13 -18.55
C ILE A 209 -9.73 -13.38 -18.82
N ALA A 210 -9.11 -14.55 -18.69
CA ALA A 210 -9.84 -15.80 -18.73
C ALA A 210 -10.91 -15.82 -17.63
N PRO A 211 -12.11 -16.37 -17.89
CA PRO A 211 -13.14 -16.49 -16.87
C PRO A 211 -12.62 -17.32 -15.69
N MET A 212 -13.12 -17.00 -14.50
CA MET A 212 -12.78 -17.74 -13.29
C MET A 212 -13.22 -19.21 -13.43
N ASN A 213 -12.30 -20.15 -13.20
CA ASN A 213 -12.56 -21.58 -13.28
C ASN A 213 -12.12 -22.26 -11.99
N LEU A 214 -12.97 -22.23 -10.97
CA LEU A 214 -12.67 -22.79 -9.66
C LEU A 214 -12.86 -24.31 -9.64
N THR A 215 -11.86 -25.01 -9.12
CA THR A 215 -11.96 -26.45 -8.84
C THR A 215 -12.87 -26.63 -7.62
N PRO A 216 -13.97 -27.40 -7.70
CA PRO A 216 -14.89 -27.53 -6.57
C PRO A 216 -14.20 -28.07 -5.31
N ILE A 217 -14.41 -27.39 -4.17
CA ILE A 217 -14.05 -27.91 -2.85
C ILE A 217 -15.17 -28.86 -2.41
N PRO A 218 -14.85 -30.11 -2.03
CA PRO A 218 -15.86 -31.06 -1.55
C PRO A 218 -16.67 -30.50 -0.39
N ALA A 219 -17.99 -30.71 -0.43
CA ALA A 219 -18.87 -30.28 0.65
C ALA A 219 -18.50 -30.96 1.97
N SER A 220 -18.37 -30.17 3.03
CA SER A 220 -18.09 -30.62 4.40
C SER A 220 -19.06 -29.92 5.36
N ARG A 221 -19.51 -30.64 6.39
CA ARG A 221 -20.47 -30.10 7.38
C ARG A 221 -19.83 -28.99 8.21
N GLU A 222 -18.54 -29.12 8.45
CA GLU A 222 -17.68 -28.19 9.19
C GLU A 222 -17.63 -26.81 8.50
N LEU A 223 -17.75 -26.76 7.16
CA LEU A 223 -17.71 -25.52 6.38
C LEU A 223 -19.09 -24.80 6.27
N LEU A 224 -20.18 -25.46 6.65
CA LEU A 224 -21.54 -24.90 6.53
C LEU A 224 -21.77 -23.59 7.30
N PRO A 225 -21.18 -23.35 8.49
CA PRO A 225 -21.29 -22.05 9.15
C PRO A 225 -20.75 -20.91 8.27
N MET A 226 -19.58 -21.06 7.62
CA MET A 226 -19.07 -20.02 6.70
C MET A 226 -19.98 -19.82 5.49
N LYS A 227 -20.60 -20.89 4.97
CA LYS A 227 -21.57 -20.76 3.89
C LYS A 227 -22.72 -19.82 4.29
N ARG A 228 -23.28 -20.00 5.48
CA ARG A 228 -24.36 -19.16 6.00
C ARG A 228 -23.90 -17.73 6.30
N VAL A 229 -22.65 -17.56 6.74
CA VAL A 229 -22.03 -16.23 6.89
C VAL A 229 -22.03 -15.49 5.54
N ALA A 230 -21.51 -16.13 4.49
CA ALA A 230 -21.50 -15.56 3.15
C ALA A 230 -22.91 -15.26 2.60
N GLU A 231 -23.87 -16.18 2.78
CA GLU A 231 -25.27 -15.98 2.35
C GLU A 231 -25.94 -14.80 3.08
N ASN A 232 -25.66 -14.61 4.37
CA ASN A 232 -26.18 -13.47 5.12
C ASN A 232 -25.46 -12.17 4.76
N GLU A 233 -24.17 -12.21 4.46
CA GLU A 233 -23.43 -11.04 3.98
C GLU A 233 -23.96 -10.53 2.63
N GLU A 234 -24.40 -11.45 1.75
CA GLU A 234 -25.09 -11.10 0.50
C GLU A 234 -26.40 -10.34 0.78
N LEU A 235 -27.16 -10.75 1.80
CA LEU A 235 -28.39 -10.04 2.20
C LEU A 235 -28.09 -8.66 2.79
N GLU A 236 -27.07 -8.54 3.63
CA GLU A 236 -26.66 -7.25 4.21
C GLU A 236 -26.14 -6.29 3.14
N LEU A 237 -25.32 -6.76 2.20
CA LEU A 237 -24.83 -5.94 1.09
C LEU A 237 -25.98 -5.37 0.25
N LEU A 238 -27.00 -6.19 -0.06
CA LEU A 238 -28.19 -5.74 -0.78
C LEU A 238 -28.99 -4.70 0.02
N ARG A 239 -29.11 -4.87 1.35
CA ARG A 239 -29.75 -3.88 2.24
C ARG A 239 -28.99 -2.57 2.26
N THR A 240 -27.66 -2.60 2.37
CA THR A 240 -26.83 -1.40 2.33
C THR A 240 -27.00 -0.68 0.98
N LEU A 241 -26.96 -1.41 -0.15
CA LEU A 241 -27.17 -0.83 -1.48
C LEU A 241 -28.55 -0.15 -1.59
N ASP A 242 -29.61 -0.80 -1.14
CA ASP A 242 -30.98 -0.25 -1.17
C ASP A 242 -31.14 1.00 -0.29
N GLY A 243 -30.33 1.10 0.78
CA GLY A 243 -30.31 2.23 1.71
C GLY A 243 -29.54 3.45 1.22
N LEU A 244 -28.71 3.33 0.17
CA LEU A 244 -27.91 4.45 -0.32
C LEU A 244 -28.74 5.54 -0.99
N PRO A 245 -28.37 6.83 -0.84
CA PRO A 245 -29.00 7.91 -1.58
C PRO A 245 -28.90 7.69 -3.10
N LYS A 246 -30.01 7.93 -3.82
CA LYS A 246 -30.01 7.88 -5.29
C LYS A 246 -29.35 9.15 -5.84
N GLY A 247 -28.28 8.97 -6.63
CA GLY A 247 -27.49 10.03 -7.23
C GLY A 247 -26.91 9.61 -8.59
N ASN A 248 -26.03 10.45 -9.15
CA ASN A 248 -25.46 10.22 -10.48
C ASN A 248 -24.63 8.93 -10.56
N ASP A 249 -23.99 8.53 -9.45
CA ASP A 249 -23.11 7.36 -9.40
C ASP A 249 -23.85 6.06 -9.03
N SER A 250 -25.15 6.12 -8.71
CA SER A 250 -25.92 4.95 -8.25
C SER A 250 -25.93 3.79 -9.24
N ALA A 251 -25.88 4.08 -10.55
CA ALA A 251 -25.81 3.02 -11.56
C ALA A 251 -24.46 2.29 -11.55
N LEU A 252 -23.36 3.02 -11.34
CA LEU A 252 -22.02 2.46 -11.27
C LEU A 252 -21.84 1.63 -9.99
N ILE A 253 -22.28 2.16 -8.84
CA ILE A 253 -22.26 1.44 -7.56
C ILE A 253 -23.07 0.14 -7.67
N ALA A 254 -24.28 0.20 -8.24
CA ALA A 254 -25.11 -0.98 -8.45
C ALA A 254 -24.43 -2.01 -9.39
N GLN A 255 -23.71 -1.56 -10.41
CA GLN A 255 -22.95 -2.44 -11.29
C GLN A 255 -21.81 -3.15 -10.55
N GLU A 256 -21.04 -2.43 -9.73
CA GLU A 256 -19.94 -2.98 -8.93
C GLU A 256 -20.46 -4.01 -7.91
N VAL A 257 -21.52 -3.66 -7.18
CA VAL A 257 -22.18 -4.59 -6.25
C VAL A 257 -22.68 -5.83 -6.99
N GLN A 258 -23.28 -5.67 -8.18
CA GLN A 258 -23.74 -6.81 -8.96
C GLN A 258 -22.59 -7.70 -9.44
N ALA A 259 -21.42 -7.13 -9.75
CA ALA A 259 -20.22 -7.89 -10.09
C ALA A 259 -19.72 -8.71 -8.89
N SER A 260 -19.62 -8.08 -7.71
CA SER A 260 -19.27 -8.73 -6.44
C SER A 260 -20.23 -9.86 -6.07
N LEU A 261 -21.54 -9.63 -6.16
CA LEU A 261 -22.58 -10.65 -5.93
C LEU A 261 -22.44 -11.84 -6.89
N ASN A 262 -22.18 -11.58 -8.17
CA ASN A 262 -21.99 -12.66 -9.15
C ASN A 262 -20.72 -13.47 -8.88
N ALA A 263 -19.63 -12.82 -8.51
CA ALA A 263 -18.38 -13.48 -8.14
C ALA A 263 -18.57 -14.34 -6.87
N SER A 264 -19.23 -13.79 -5.85
CA SER A 264 -19.55 -14.50 -4.60
C SER A 264 -20.41 -15.74 -4.84
N ARG A 265 -21.48 -15.63 -5.64
CA ARG A 265 -22.33 -16.78 -6.00
C ARG A 265 -21.56 -17.89 -6.70
N GLN A 266 -20.66 -17.54 -7.64
CA GLN A 266 -19.79 -18.53 -8.29
C GLN A 266 -18.85 -19.22 -7.28
N MET A 267 -18.32 -18.48 -6.30
CA MET A 267 -17.49 -19.02 -5.23
C MET A 267 -18.28 -19.94 -4.30
N LEU A 268 -19.50 -19.55 -3.91
CA LEU A 268 -20.42 -20.35 -3.09
C LEU A 268 -20.76 -21.69 -3.74
N GLU A 269 -21.11 -21.68 -5.03
CA GLU A 269 -21.43 -22.89 -5.79
C GLU A 269 -20.25 -23.88 -5.84
N ARG A 270 -19.02 -23.37 -5.72
CA ARG A 270 -17.78 -24.15 -5.80
C ARG A 270 -17.18 -24.48 -4.44
N GLY A 271 -17.84 -24.12 -3.33
CA GLY A 271 -17.38 -24.44 -1.97
C GLY A 271 -16.35 -23.46 -1.38
N TYR A 272 -16.09 -22.33 -2.04
CA TYR A 272 -15.14 -21.30 -1.58
C TYR A 272 -15.84 -20.29 -0.64
N TYR A 273 -16.44 -20.79 0.45
CA TYR A 273 -17.31 -19.98 1.29
C TYR A 273 -16.60 -18.79 1.95
N TYR A 274 -15.35 -18.94 2.38
CA TYR A 274 -14.59 -17.81 2.92
C TYR A 274 -14.28 -16.75 1.85
N SER A 275 -13.86 -17.16 0.65
CA SER A 275 -13.61 -16.22 -0.45
C SER A 275 -14.88 -15.45 -0.83
N ALA A 276 -16.02 -16.13 -0.86
CA ALA A 276 -17.33 -15.52 -1.10
C ALA A 276 -17.70 -14.51 -0.01
N ALA A 277 -17.56 -14.87 1.27
CA ALA A 277 -17.81 -13.96 2.38
C ALA A 277 -16.87 -12.74 2.33
N ASN A 278 -15.58 -12.95 2.06
CA ASN A 278 -14.58 -11.90 2.01
C ASN A 278 -14.85 -10.88 0.89
N GLU A 279 -15.24 -11.35 -0.29
CA GLU A 279 -15.61 -10.48 -1.42
C GLU A 279 -16.78 -9.56 -1.05
N LEU A 280 -17.83 -10.14 -0.45
CA LEU A 280 -19.02 -9.39 -0.03
C LEU A 280 -18.71 -8.43 1.12
N PHE A 281 -17.92 -8.87 2.10
CA PHE A 281 -17.48 -8.07 3.24
C PHE A 281 -16.71 -6.81 2.79
N LEU A 282 -15.72 -6.97 1.90
CA LEU A 282 -14.94 -5.84 1.39
C LEU A 282 -15.82 -4.86 0.59
N THR A 283 -16.75 -5.41 -0.21
CA THR A 283 -17.70 -4.60 -0.99
C THR A 283 -18.65 -3.82 -0.08
N LYS A 284 -19.20 -4.47 0.95
CA LYS A 284 -20.10 -3.85 1.93
C LYS A 284 -19.38 -2.77 2.73
N MET A 285 -18.16 -3.03 3.18
CA MET A 285 -17.34 -2.05 3.90
C MET A 285 -17.13 -0.77 3.08
N ALA A 286 -16.85 -0.89 1.78
CA ALA A 286 -16.74 0.26 0.89
C ALA A 286 -18.09 1.01 0.75
N LEU A 287 -19.20 0.28 0.62
CA LEU A 287 -20.54 0.88 0.55
C LEU A 287 -20.95 1.58 1.85
N ASP A 288 -20.66 1.00 3.01
CA ASP A 288 -20.95 1.59 4.31
C ASP A 288 -20.20 2.92 4.48
N SER A 289 -18.93 2.98 4.03
CA SER A 289 -18.16 4.23 4.01
C SER A 289 -18.86 5.33 3.20
N ILE A 290 -19.35 5.00 2.00
CA ILE A 290 -20.12 5.94 1.14
C ILE A 290 -21.43 6.36 1.81
N GLY A 291 -22.13 5.43 2.46
CA GLY A 291 -23.35 5.72 3.20
C GLY A 291 -23.11 6.70 4.34
N LEU A 292 -22.00 6.53 5.07
CA LEU A 292 -21.62 7.38 6.19
C LEU A 292 -21.21 8.80 5.79
N GLU A 293 -20.58 8.99 4.62
CA GLU A 293 -20.29 10.32 4.09
C GLU A 293 -21.54 11.19 3.88
N ASN A 294 -22.69 10.54 3.67
CA ASN A 294 -23.99 11.18 3.52
C ASN A 294 -24.80 11.23 4.83
N SER A 295 -24.25 10.70 5.93
CA SER A 295 -24.92 10.66 7.23
C SER A 295 -24.96 12.05 7.89
N THR A 296 -26.02 12.30 8.65
CA THR A 296 -26.14 13.49 9.50
C THR A 296 -25.53 13.28 10.89
N GLU A 297 -25.14 12.04 11.22
CA GLU A 297 -24.53 11.71 12.50
C GLU A 297 -23.09 12.20 12.58
N SER A 298 -22.71 12.74 13.75
CA SER A 298 -21.32 13.14 13.95
C SER A 298 -20.44 11.92 14.18
N MET A 299 -19.23 11.98 13.66
CA MET A 299 -18.21 10.94 13.88
C MET A 299 -18.01 10.59 15.36
N SER A 300 -18.08 11.57 16.25
CA SER A 300 -17.99 11.33 17.70
C SER A 300 -19.15 10.49 18.24
N ALA A 301 -20.36 10.66 17.69
CA ALA A 301 -21.53 9.87 18.10
C ALA A 301 -21.40 8.44 17.61
N LEU A 302 -21.01 8.25 16.34
CA LEU A 302 -20.72 6.96 15.72
C LEU A 302 -19.68 6.16 16.53
N ILE A 303 -18.53 6.78 16.83
CA ILE A 303 -17.47 6.16 17.64
C ILE A 303 -18.01 5.76 19.03
N SER A 304 -18.79 6.63 19.69
CA SER A 304 -19.36 6.33 21.01
C SER A 304 -20.37 5.19 20.97
N GLU A 305 -21.14 5.06 19.89
CA GLU A 305 -22.09 3.97 19.72
C GLU A 305 -21.36 2.63 19.52
N LEU A 306 -20.36 2.60 18.64
CA LEU A 306 -19.58 1.39 18.39
C LEU A 306 -18.77 0.95 19.61
N ASP A 307 -18.19 1.89 20.36
CA ASP A 307 -17.52 1.60 21.63
C ASP A 307 -18.48 0.94 22.65
N ALA A 308 -19.70 1.46 22.76
CA ALA A 308 -20.74 0.87 23.61
C ALA A 308 -21.18 -0.53 23.13
N LYS A 309 -21.25 -0.76 21.81
CA LYS A 309 -21.52 -2.10 21.24
C LYS A 309 -20.39 -3.07 21.57
N LEU A 310 -19.14 -2.65 21.38
CA LEU A 310 -17.94 -3.46 21.68
C LEU A 310 -17.91 -3.85 23.17
N GLY A 311 -18.22 -2.92 24.08
CA GLY A 311 -18.25 -3.17 25.53
C GLY A 311 -19.36 -4.10 26.01
N ASN A 312 -20.40 -4.36 25.21
CA ASN A 312 -21.57 -5.16 25.58
C ASN A 312 -21.63 -6.53 24.89
N VAL A 313 -20.63 -6.89 24.07
CA VAL A 313 -20.61 -8.19 23.40
C VAL A 313 -20.49 -9.32 24.43
N THR A 314 -21.19 -10.44 24.19
CA THR A 314 -21.00 -11.67 24.97
C THR A 314 -20.75 -12.84 24.03
N PHE A 315 -19.62 -13.51 24.22
CA PHE A 315 -19.26 -14.67 23.42
C PHE A 315 -19.85 -15.96 23.98
N VAL A 316 -20.24 -16.86 23.08
CA VAL A 316 -20.68 -18.21 23.44
C VAL A 316 -19.52 -18.96 24.09
N GLN A 317 -19.82 -19.79 25.09
CA GLN A 317 -18.79 -20.62 25.71
C GLN A 317 -18.16 -21.58 24.68
N LYS A 318 -16.82 -21.58 24.63
CA LYS A 318 -16.06 -22.48 23.78
C LYS A 318 -16.22 -23.94 24.21
N ASN A 319 -16.34 -24.83 23.24
CA ASN A 319 -16.31 -26.28 23.37
C ASN A 319 -15.53 -26.89 22.20
N GLU A 320 -15.28 -28.19 22.25
CA GLU A 320 -14.47 -28.91 21.27
C GLU A 320 -14.92 -28.74 19.80
N ARG A 321 -16.20 -28.40 19.54
CA ARG A 321 -16.74 -28.22 18.18
C ARG A 321 -16.86 -26.78 17.71
N ASN A 322 -17.08 -25.83 18.64
CA ASN A 322 -17.32 -24.44 18.30
C ASN A 322 -16.13 -23.51 18.63
N ALA A 323 -15.10 -24.00 19.32
CA ALA A 323 -14.01 -23.16 19.83
C ALA A 323 -13.31 -22.34 18.74
N GLU A 324 -13.05 -22.95 17.57
CA GLU A 324 -12.49 -22.26 16.40
C GLU A 324 -13.37 -21.10 15.90
N TRP A 325 -14.70 -21.28 15.91
CA TRP A 325 -15.66 -20.26 15.49
C TRP A 325 -15.75 -19.11 16.47
N VAL A 326 -15.78 -19.42 17.78
CA VAL A 326 -15.77 -18.41 18.84
C VAL A 326 -14.45 -17.65 18.86
N ALA A 327 -13.31 -18.34 18.71
CA ALA A 327 -12.00 -17.69 18.65
C ALA A 327 -11.90 -16.74 17.46
N ALA A 328 -12.36 -17.14 16.27
CA ALA A 328 -12.39 -16.24 15.12
C ALA A 328 -13.34 -15.05 15.33
N ALA A 329 -14.49 -15.24 16.00
CA ALA A 329 -15.37 -14.14 16.37
C ALA A 329 -14.67 -13.14 17.32
N GLN A 330 -13.94 -13.65 18.31
CA GLN A 330 -13.14 -12.83 19.22
C GLN A 330 -12.04 -12.06 18.47
N MET A 331 -11.33 -12.69 17.53
CA MET A 331 -10.33 -12.01 16.71
C MET A 331 -10.92 -10.78 16.00
N ARG A 332 -12.07 -10.94 15.33
CA ARG A 332 -12.71 -9.83 14.61
C ARG A 332 -13.16 -8.73 15.58
N TRP A 333 -13.61 -9.08 16.78
CA TRP A 333 -13.96 -8.10 17.81
C TRP A 333 -12.73 -7.33 18.32
N HIS A 334 -11.60 -8.01 18.55
CA HIS A 334 -10.34 -7.36 18.91
C HIS A 334 -9.82 -6.46 17.77
N TRP A 335 -9.96 -6.87 16.51
CA TRP A 335 -9.62 -6.04 15.35
C TRP A 335 -10.50 -4.79 15.26
N ALA A 336 -11.81 -4.91 15.51
CA ALA A 336 -12.72 -3.77 15.58
C ALA A 336 -12.32 -2.79 16.68
N LYS A 337 -12.03 -3.30 17.89
CA LYS A 337 -11.55 -2.51 19.02
C LYS A 337 -10.24 -1.79 18.71
N GLN A 338 -9.25 -2.50 18.17
CA GLN A 338 -7.95 -1.92 17.81
C GLN A 338 -8.09 -0.85 16.71
N GLN A 339 -8.94 -1.09 15.71
CA GLN A 339 -9.20 -0.11 14.65
C GLN A 339 -9.83 1.16 15.24
N LEU A 340 -10.84 1.03 16.10
CA LEU A 340 -11.48 2.15 16.79
C LEU A 340 -10.51 2.93 17.70
N GLU A 341 -9.62 2.23 18.40
CA GLU A 341 -8.56 2.87 19.18
C GLU A 341 -7.55 3.62 18.29
N SER A 342 -7.21 3.07 17.12
CA SER A 342 -6.25 3.71 16.21
C SER A 342 -6.79 5.04 15.66
N ILE A 343 -8.09 5.08 15.37
CA ILE A 343 -8.83 6.29 14.97
C ILE A 343 -8.66 7.39 16.02
N SER A 344 -8.76 7.05 17.31
CA SER A 344 -8.64 8.02 18.40
C SER A 344 -7.21 8.57 18.59
N LYS A 345 -6.19 7.84 18.12
CA LYS A 345 -4.76 8.15 18.35
C LYS A 345 -4.09 8.87 17.17
N ASN A 346 -4.52 8.64 15.93
CA ASN A 346 -3.75 8.98 14.72
C ASN A 346 -4.18 10.26 13.97
N GLY A 347 -5.23 10.98 14.40
CA GLY A 347 -5.65 12.23 13.73
C GLY A 347 -7.16 12.41 13.67
N ALA A 348 -7.66 13.06 12.61
CA ALA A 348 -9.09 13.16 12.35
C ALA A 348 -9.61 11.82 11.79
N PRO A 349 -10.61 11.18 12.42
CA PRO A 349 -11.18 9.93 11.92
C PRO A 349 -11.69 10.05 10.48
N THR A 350 -11.46 9.04 9.65
CA THR A 350 -12.14 8.92 8.36
C THR A 350 -13.39 8.04 8.50
N PHE A 351 -14.38 8.21 7.61
CA PHE A 351 -15.53 7.30 7.55
C PHE A 351 -15.13 5.89 7.10
N GLU A 352 -14.05 5.76 6.32
CA GLU A 352 -13.47 4.47 5.93
C GLU A 352 -12.94 3.71 7.15
N ASP A 353 -12.16 4.38 8.01
CA ASP A 353 -11.63 3.75 9.22
C ASP A 353 -12.75 3.28 10.16
N TYR A 354 -13.80 4.09 10.32
CA TYR A 354 -14.96 3.74 11.14
C TYR A 354 -15.76 2.59 10.50
N ALA A 355 -16.02 2.64 9.20
CA ALA A 355 -16.72 1.59 8.47
C ALA A 355 -15.99 0.24 8.62
N ALA A 356 -14.66 0.25 8.55
CA ALA A 356 -13.85 -0.95 8.80
C ALA A 356 -14.05 -1.48 10.24
N ALA A 357 -14.01 -0.63 11.26
CA ALA A 357 -14.24 -1.04 12.65
C ALA A 357 -15.65 -1.63 12.86
N GLN A 358 -16.68 -0.97 12.32
CA GLN A 358 -18.07 -1.41 12.41
C GLN A 358 -18.27 -2.76 11.70
N ASN A 359 -17.73 -2.93 10.50
CA ASN A 359 -17.84 -4.18 9.75
C ASN A 359 -17.12 -5.35 10.45
N TRP A 360 -15.95 -5.11 11.06
CA TRP A 360 -15.29 -6.14 11.88
C TRP A 360 -16.13 -6.54 13.08
N TYR A 361 -16.79 -5.59 13.75
CA TYR A 361 -17.72 -5.89 14.83
C TYR A 361 -18.92 -6.73 14.34
N ASP A 362 -19.52 -6.38 13.22
CA ASP A 362 -20.65 -7.12 12.65
C ASP A 362 -20.27 -8.56 12.29
N ALA A 363 -19.09 -8.75 11.68
CA ALA A 363 -18.53 -10.08 11.40
C ALA A 363 -18.29 -10.90 12.68
N ALA A 364 -17.82 -10.25 13.77
CA ALA A 364 -17.65 -10.91 15.07
C ALA A 364 -18.99 -11.41 15.63
N VAL A 365 -20.02 -10.56 15.61
CA VAL A 365 -21.37 -10.91 16.09
C VAL A 365 -21.95 -12.07 15.28
N GLN A 366 -21.79 -12.03 13.95
CA GLN A 366 -22.31 -13.04 13.05
C GLN A 366 -21.62 -14.41 13.26
N LEU A 367 -20.29 -14.43 13.36
CA LEU A 367 -19.52 -15.66 13.63
C LEU A 367 -19.87 -16.24 15.00
N ASN A 368 -20.03 -15.41 16.03
CA ASN A 368 -20.45 -15.85 17.36
C ASN A 368 -21.88 -16.43 17.34
N ALA A 369 -22.79 -15.84 16.56
CA ALA A 369 -24.15 -16.36 16.38
C ALA A 369 -24.16 -17.71 15.65
N GLU A 370 -23.27 -17.92 14.68
CA GLU A 370 -23.10 -19.24 14.04
C GLU A 370 -22.48 -20.26 15.00
N ALA A 371 -21.50 -19.86 15.82
CA ALA A 371 -20.92 -20.70 16.86
C ALA A 371 -21.97 -21.15 17.90
N ALA A 372 -22.95 -20.30 18.21
CA ALA A 372 -24.07 -20.60 19.12
C ALA A 372 -24.98 -21.73 18.63
N LYS A 373 -25.05 -21.95 17.31
CA LYS A 373 -25.89 -22.98 16.68
C LYS A 373 -25.25 -24.37 16.72
N ILE A 374 -23.96 -24.44 17.04
CA ILE A 374 -23.22 -25.69 17.17
C ILE A 374 -23.50 -26.27 18.55
N GLU A 375 -23.96 -27.52 18.60
CA GLU A 375 -24.35 -28.21 19.84
C GLU A 375 -23.24 -28.10 20.90
N ALA A 376 -23.64 -27.74 22.12
CA ALA A 376 -22.74 -27.63 23.25
C ALA A 376 -22.20 -29.00 23.65
N GLU A 377 -20.88 -29.16 23.60
CA GLU A 377 -20.16 -30.34 24.10
C GLU A 377 -19.29 -29.96 25.31
N VAL A 378 -18.24 -30.75 25.57
CA VAL A 378 -17.27 -30.53 26.64
C VAL A 378 -16.70 -29.11 26.51
N PRO A 379 -16.83 -28.26 27.55
CA PRO A 379 -16.24 -26.93 27.54
C PRO A 379 -14.73 -27.00 27.32
N LEU A 380 -14.22 -26.13 26.46
CA LEU A 380 -12.78 -26.01 26.25
C LEU A 380 -12.16 -25.26 27.44
N ASN A 381 -11.12 -25.84 28.03
CA ASN A 381 -10.30 -25.17 29.03
C ASN A 381 -9.31 -24.22 28.34
N GLU A 382 -9.69 -22.96 28.14
CA GLU A 382 -8.82 -21.95 27.53
C GLU A 382 -7.47 -21.80 28.23
N LEU A 383 -7.41 -21.95 29.55
CA LEU A 383 -6.15 -21.83 30.28
C LEU A 383 -5.11 -22.87 29.83
N GLY A 384 -5.55 -24.04 29.37
CA GLY A 384 -4.65 -25.06 28.82
C GLY A 384 -4.07 -24.69 27.45
N VAL A 385 -4.69 -23.76 26.71
CA VAL A 385 -4.19 -23.24 25.42
C VAL A 385 -3.11 -22.18 25.60
N ARG A 386 -3.00 -21.59 26.81
CA ARG A 386 -2.09 -20.47 27.11
C ARG A 386 -0.64 -20.71 26.70
N GLN A 387 -0.11 -21.92 26.92
CA GLN A 387 1.27 -22.22 26.54
C GLN A 387 1.44 -22.20 25.01
N ALA A 388 0.57 -22.90 24.28
CA ALA A 388 0.59 -22.93 22.82
C ALA A 388 0.44 -21.52 22.21
N ALA A 389 -0.43 -20.67 22.78
CA ALA A 389 -0.58 -19.28 22.38
C ALA A 389 0.71 -18.47 22.60
N SER A 390 1.34 -18.60 23.77
CA SER A 390 2.61 -17.93 24.07
C SER A 390 3.73 -18.35 23.11
N GLU A 391 3.80 -19.64 22.77
CA GLU A 391 4.79 -20.15 21.81
C GLU A 391 4.53 -19.65 20.39
N ALA A 392 3.26 -19.61 19.95
CA ALA A 392 2.87 -19.06 18.65
C ALA A 392 3.26 -17.58 18.53
N MET A 393 3.00 -16.77 19.56
CA MET A 393 3.39 -15.35 19.61
C MET A 393 4.91 -15.16 19.58
N SER A 394 5.66 -16.01 20.30
CA SER A 394 7.12 -15.97 20.27
C SER A 394 7.67 -16.25 18.86
N LYS A 395 7.09 -17.23 18.15
CA LYS A 395 7.48 -17.55 16.76
C LYS A 395 7.11 -16.40 15.81
N ALA A 396 5.91 -15.84 15.94
CA ALA A 396 5.47 -14.70 15.14
C ALA A 396 6.39 -13.48 15.31
N ASN A 397 6.74 -13.14 16.56
CA ASN A 397 7.67 -12.05 16.85
C ASN A 397 9.07 -12.31 16.27
N ALA A 398 9.57 -13.55 16.31
CA ALA A 398 10.87 -13.90 15.73
C ALA A 398 10.89 -13.80 14.20
N SER A 399 9.76 -14.08 13.55
CA SER A 399 9.63 -14.03 12.09
C SER A 399 9.31 -12.63 11.54
N LEU A 400 8.93 -11.69 12.42
CA LEU A 400 8.44 -10.37 12.07
C LEU A 400 9.50 -9.56 11.29
N TYR A 401 9.15 -9.27 10.05
CA TYR A 401 9.84 -8.31 9.20
C TYR A 401 9.31 -6.89 9.47
N ALA A 402 10.20 -5.97 9.86
CA ALA A 402 9.83 -4.66 10.41
C ALA A 402 8.92 -3.79 9.52
N THR A 403 8.91 -4.02 8.20
CA THR A 403 8.06 -3.26 7.25
C THR A 403 6.74 -3.95 6.92
N ASP A 404 6.43 -5.11 7.50
CA ASP A 404 5.16 -5.81 7.25
C ASP A 404 4.10 -5.33 8.26
N ALA A 405 3.38 -4.26 7.86
CA ALA A 405 2.38 -3.62 8.71
C ALA A 405 1.21 -4.56 9.04
N GLU A 406 0.84 -5.45 8.13
CA GLU A 406 -0.22 -6.45 8.35
C GLU A 406 0.22 -7.45 9.42
N ALA A 407 1.41 -8.05 9.27
CA ALA A 407 1.96 -8.96 10.27
C ALA A 407 2.08 -8.31 11.66
N LEU A 408 2.49 -7.04 11.72
CA LEU A 408 2.60 -6.30 12.98
C LEU A 408 1.22 -6.06 13.62
N ARG A 409 0.18 -5.72 12.83
CA ARG A 409 -1.19 -5.55 13.35
C ARG A 409 -1.70 -6.82 14.03
N HIS A 410 -1.57 -7.98 13.37
CA HIS A 410 -1.98 -9.26 13.94
C HIS A 410 -1.16 -9.66 15.18
N LEU A 411 0.14 -9.34 15.24
CA LEU A 411 0.94 -9.61 16.44
C LEU A 411 0.46 -8.77 17.63
N ASN A 412 0.08 -7.51 17.40
CA ASN A 412 -0.44 -6.63 18.43
C ASN A 412 -1.84 -7.09 18.90
N ALA A 413 -2.69 -7.52 17.98
CA ALA A 413 -3.99 -8.12 18.31
C ALA A 413 -3.82 -9.40 19.16
N ALA A 414 -2.91 -10.30 18.76
CA ALA A 414 -2.56 -11.49 19.54
C ALA A 414 -2.12 -11.16 20.98
N GLN A 415 -1.37 -10.08 21.18
CA GLN A 415 -0.96 -9.62 22.51
C GLN A 415 -2.13 -9.12 23.36
N SER A 416 -3.07 -8.39 22.74
CA SER A 416 -4.30 -7.94 23.39
C SER A 416 -5.16 -9.12 23.82
N GLU A 417 -5.46 -10.03 22.89
CA GLU A 417 -6.22 -11.28 23.11
C GLU A 417 -5.62 -12.12 24.24
N PHE A 418 -4.30 -12.33 24.22
CA PHE A 418 -3.61 -13.09 25.25
C PHE A 418 -3.75 -12.44 26.63
N SER A 419 -3.74 -11.11 26.70
CA SER A 419 -3.87 -10.36 27.96
C SER A 419 -5.29 -10.41 28.53
N GLU A 420 -6.30 -10.58 27.67
CA GLU A 420 -7.71 -10.69 28.02
C GLU A 420 -8.15 -12.15 28.28
N GLY A 421 -7.26 -13.12 28.04
CA GLY A 421 -7.49 -14.54 28.29
C GLY A 421 -8.07 -15.32 27.11
N ASP A 422 -8.13 -14.71 25.93
CA ASP A 422 -8.58 -15.32 24.68
C ASP A 422 -7.44 -16.08 24.01
N TYR A 423 -6.90 -17.10 24.69
CA TYR A 423 -5.65 -17.74 24.26
C TYR A 423 -5.74 -18.45 22.90
N LEU A 424 -6.87 -19.08 22.57
CA LEU A 424 -7.05 -19.66 21.24
C LEU A 424 -7.07 -18.60 20.13
N ALA A 425 -7.72 -17.45 20.37
CA ALA A 425 -7.70 -16.31 19.44
C ALA A 425 -6.27 -15.79 19.26
N ALA A 426 -5.57 -15.55 20.39
CA ALA A 426 -4.17 -15.11 20.40
C ALA A 426 -3.25 -16.03 19.60
N MET A 427 -3.45 -17.35 19.73
CA MET A 427 -2.68 -18.33 18.97
C MET A 427 -2.98 -18.25 17.47
N MET A 428 -4.25 -18.11 17.08
CA MET A 428 -4.66 -17.97 15.67
C MET A 428 -4.10 -16.69 15.05
N ASP A 429 -4.18 -15.56 15.77
CA ASP A 429 -3.72 -14.26 15.27
C ASP A 429 -2.19 -14.17 15.23
N ALA A 430 -1.49 -14.78 16.18
CA ALA A 430 -0.05 -14.97 16.10
C ALA A 430 0.35 -15.83 14.89
N SER A 431 -0.43 -16.88 14.58
CA SER A 431 -0.21 -17.69 13.37
C SER A 431 -0.45 -16.90 12.09
N PHE A 432 -1.45 -16.01 12.09
CA PHE A 432 -1.69 -15.05 11.02
C PHE A 432 -0.48 -14.14 10.81
N SER A 433 -0.02 -13.48 11.88
CA SER A 433 1.17 -12.61 11.85
C SER A 433 2.40 -13.31 11.27
N GLN A 434 2.70 -14.52 11.76
CA GLN A 434 3.82 -15.30 11.27
C GLN A 434 3.67 -15.62 9.77
N ALA A 435 2.48 -16.07 9.36
CA ALA A 435 2.21 -16.44 7.96
C ALA A 435 2.32 -15.24 7.01
N MET A 436 1.84 -14.06 7.42
CA MET A 436 1.96 -12.84 6.63
C MET A 436 3.43 -12.47 6.42
N SER A 437 4.24 -12.50 7.50
CA SER A 437 5.64 -12.09 7.41
C SER A 437 6.52 -13.09 6.65
N GLU A 438 6.43 -14.38 6.96
CA GLU A 438 7.18 -15.43 6.27
C GLU A 438 6.70 -15.63 4.83
N GLY A 439 5.39 -15.56 4.61
CA GLY A 439 4.79 -15.66 3.28
C GLY A 439 5.18 -14.49 2.38
N SER A 440 5.18 -13.25 2.90
CA SER A 440 5.72 -12.07 2.21
C SER A 440 7.17 -12.29 1.77
N ARG A 441 8.02 -12.85 2.64
CA ARG A 441 9.42 -13.14 2.31
C ARG A 441 9.54 -14.22 1.23
N SER A 442 8.82 -15.34 1.40
CA SER A 442 8.84 -16.46 0.46
C SER A 442 8.33 -16.07 -0.94
N ALA A 443 7.31 -15.21 -1.01
CA ALA A 443 6.79 -14.71 -2.29
C ALA A 443 7.83 -13.87 -3.04
N ARG A 444 8.59 -13.03 -2.32
CA ARG A 444 9.65 -12.18 -2.89
C ARG A 444 10.84 -12.98 -3.43
N GLU A 445 11.14 -14.13 -2.82
CA GLU A 445 12.24 -15.02 -3.22
C GLU A 445 11.89 -15.95 -4.39
N GLY A 446 10.72 -15.78 -5.03
CA GLY A 446 10.30 -16.58 -6.19
C GLY A 446 9.52 -17.85 -5.84
N GLY A 447 9.06 -18.00 -4.59
CA GLY A 447 8.28 -19.15 -4.12
C GLY A 447 6.80 -19.18 -4.53
N GLY A 448 6.41 -18.51 -5.63
CA GLY A 448 5.00 -18.22 -5.99
C GLY A 448 4.15 -19.41 -6.46
N THR A 449 4.69 -20.63 -6.50
CA THR A 449 3.90 -21.84 -6.86
C THR A 449 3.53 -22.60 -5.60
N LEU A 450 2.23 -22.77 -5.37
CA LEU A 450 1.77 -23.65 -4.29
C LEU A 450 2.13 -25.10 -4.65
N PRO A 451 2.71 -25.88 -3.72
CA PRO A 451 2.84 -27.31 -3.92
C PRO A 451 1.45 -27.95 -4.01
N ASN A 452 1.37 -29.05 -4.75
CA ASN A 452 0.13 -29.76 -5.00
C ASN A 452 -0.30 -30.54 -3.73
N GLU A 453 -0.99 -29.86 -2.82
CA GLU A 453 -1.51 -30.42 -1.57
C GLU A 453 -3.02 -30.67 -1.67
N SER A 454 -3.47 -31.81 -1.13
CA SER A 454 -4.92 -32.08 -1.04
C SER A 454 -5.54 -31.27 0.08
N MET A 455 -6.78 -30.80 -0.10
CA MET A 455 -7.61 -30.19 0.96
C MET A 455 -7.69 -31.06 2.22
N SER A 456 -7.62 -32.39 2.05
CA SER A 456 -7.63 -33.34 3.18
C SER A 456 -6.45 -33.15 4.16
N SER A 457 -5.35 -32.54 3.73
CA SER A 457 -4.19 -32.23 4.60
C SER A 457 -4.50 -31.16 5.66
N PHE A 458 -5.62 -30.45 5.52
CA PHE A 458 -6.01 -29.33 6.39
C PHE A 458 -7.30 -29.64 7.17
N ASN A 459 -7.82 -30.87 7.13
CA ASN A 459 -9.09 -31.24 7.76
C ASN A 459 -9.07 -31.24 9.31
N THR A 460 -7.92 -31.00 9.92
CA THR A 460 -7.73 -30.93 11.38
C THR A 460 -8.15 -29.59 11.98
N SER A 461 -8.41 -28.58 11.15
CA SER A 461 -8.93 -27.28 11.56
C SER A 461 -9.89 -26.73 10.52
N VAL A 462 -11.04 -26.22 10.96
CA VAL A 462 -12.02 -25.61 10.03
C VAL A 462 -11.44 -24.36 9.38
N TRP A 463 -10.72 -23.54 10.13
CA TRP A 463 -10.07 -22.34 9.58
C TRP A 463 -8.88 -22.66 8.68
N ALA A 464 -8.16 -23.75 8.94
CA ALA A 464 -7.14 -24.24 8.01
C ALA A 464 -7.75 -24.59 6.65
N MET A 465 -8.88 -25.31 6.62
CA MET A 465 -9.61 -25.60 5.38
C MET A 465 -10.07 -24.32 4.66
N LEU A 466 -10.65 -23.37 5.40
CA LEU A 466 -11.13 -22.10 4.83
C LEU A 466 -9.99 -21.26 4.23
N TYR A 467 -8.87 -21.10 4.94
CA TYR A 467 -7.73 -20.35 4.44
C TYR A 467 -7.01 -21.05 3.29
N TYR A 468 -6.92 -22.39 3.29
CA TYR A 468 -6.39 -23.12 2.15
C TYR A 468 -7.30 -23.01 0.92
N GLY A 469 -8.62 -23.09 1.11
CA GLY A 469 -9.58 -22.80 0.05
C GLY A 469 -9.39 -21.39 -0.53
N HIS A 470 -9.19 -20.39 0.34
CA HIS A 470 -8.88 -19.03 -0.11
C HIS A 470 -7.52 -18.92 -0.82
N ALA A 471 -6.51 -19.70 -0.40
CA ALA A 471 -5.23 -19.78 -1.10
C ALA A 471 -5.39 -20.34 -2.54
N LEU A 472 -6.20 -21.39 -2.73
CA LEU A 472 -6.49 -21.95 -4.05
C LEU A 472 -7.24 -20.95 -4.95
N TYR A 473 -8.16 -20.17 -4.39
CA TYR A 473 -8.80 -19.06 -5.11
C TYR A 473 -7.76 -18.05 -5.59
N ASN A 474 -6.87 -17.62 -4.70
CA ASN A 474 -5.80 -16.67 -5.03
C ASN A 474 -4.83 -17.23 -6.09
N VAL A 475 -4.55 -18.54 -6.13
CA VAL A 475 -3.79 -19.15 -7.25
C VAL A 475 -4.53 -19.02 -8.57
N GLN A 476 -5.83 -19.30 -8.59
CA GLN A 476 -6.62 -19.19 -9.81
C GLN A 476 -6.69 -17.74 -10.31
N GLU A 477 -6.83 -16.79 -9.38
CA GLU A 477 -6.72 -15.36 -9.65
C GLU A 477 -5.37 -15.00 -10.26
N ALA A 478 -4.28 -15.35 -9.60
CA ALA A 478 -2.91 -15.12 -10.09
C ALA A 478 -2.72 -15.68 -11.50
N ASN A 479 -3.20 -16.90 -11.76
CA ASN A 479 -3.09 -17.53 -13.08
C ASN A 479 -3.91 -16.82 -14.17
N ARG A 480 -5.10 -16.29 -13.86
CA ARG A 480 -5.95 -15.62 -14.86
C ARG A 480 -5.58 -14.14 -15.06
N THR A 481 -5.17 -13.45 -14.00
CA THR A 481 -4.88 -12.00 -14.01
C THR A 481 -3.40 -11.69 -14.18
N ASN A 482 -2.50 -12.65 -13.89
CA ASN A 482 -1.06 -12.43 -13.84
C ASN A 482 -0.65 -11.32 -12.85
N GLU A 483 -1.44 -11.12 -11.78
CA GLU A 483 -1.16 -10.16 -10.72
C GLU A 483 -0.40 -10.83 -9.56
N TYR A 484 0.77 -10.29 -9.21
CA TYR A 484 1.63 -10.80 -8.14
C TYR A 484 0.94 -10.82 -6.78
N ALA A 485 0.10 -9.83 -6.47
CA ALA A 485 -0.59 -9.73 -5.18
C ALA A 485 -1.37 -11.01 -4.85
N TYR A 486 -2.07 -11.59 -5.82
CA TYR A 486 -2.77 -12.86 -5.63
C TYR A 486 -1.79 -14.02 -5.40
N SER A 487 -0.67 -14.08 -6.13
CA SER A 487 0.34 -15.13 -5.92
C SER A 487 0.97 -15.06 -4.53
N ALA A 488 1.28 -13.84 -4.05
CA ALA A 488 1.84 -13.60 -2.73
C ALA A 488 0.82 -13.97 -1.64
N ASN A 489 -0.45 -13.56 -1.81
CA ASN A 489 -1.52 -13.90 -0.89
C ASN A 489 -1.78 -15.41 -0.83
N ALA A 490 -1.73 -16.11 -1.97
CA ALA A 490 -1.84 -17.57 -2.00
C ALA A 490 -0.78 -18.25 -1.10
N VAL A 491 0.48 -17.79 -1.19
CA VAL A 491 1.59 -18.32 -0.37
C VAL A 491 1.36 -18.05 1.12
N LYS A 492 0.98 -16.81 1.48
CA LYS A 492 0.66 -16.42 2.87
C LYS A 492 -0.48 -17.26 3.44
N LEU A 493 -1.59 -17.37 2.72
CA LEU A 493 -2.79 -18.07 3.16
C LEU A 493 -2.57 -19.59 3.29
N ARG A 494 -1.79 -20.19 2.39
CA ARG A 494 -1.39 -21.60 2.53
C ARG A 494 -0.55 -21.81 3.78
N LEU A 495 0.44 -20.94 4.03
CA LEU A 495 1.26 -21.03 5.23
C LEU A 495 0.42 -20.88 6.50
N LEU A 496 -0.54 -19.94 6.49
CA LEU A 496 -1.50 -19.80 7.58
C LEU A 496 -2.29 -21.08 7.80
N ALA A 497 -2.87 -21.65 6.74
CA ALA A 497 -3.60 -22.90 6.82
C ALA A 497 -2.76 -24.04 7.42
N LYS A 498 -1.49 -24.14 7.03
CA LYS A 498 -0.55 -25.12 7.59
C LYS A 498 -0.26 -24.88 9.08
N LEU A 499 -0.01 -23.63 9.47
CA LEU A 499 0.24 -23.30 10.89
C LEU A 499 -0.97 -23.64 11.76
N LEU A 500 -2.19 -23.37 11.27
CA LEU A 500 -3.43 -23.68 12.00
C LEU A 500 -3.68 -25.19 12.07
N SER A 501 -3.46 -25.93 10.97
CA SER A 501 -3.67 -27.39 10.96
C SER A 501 -2.71 -28.14 11.90
N GLU A 502 -1.54 -27.58 12.17
CA GLU A 502 -0.56 -28.10 13.14
C GLU A 502 -0.87 -27.65 14.58
N ARG A 503 -1.20 -26.37 14.80
CA ARG A 503 -1.28 -25.78 16.15
C ARG A 503 -2.59 -26.04 16.86
N ILE A 504 -3.73 -26.02 16.15
CA ILE A 504 -5.04 -26.16 16.78
C ILE A 504 -5.22 -27.54 17.43
N PRO A 505 -4.91 -28.66 16.74
CA PRO A 505 -4.98 -29.98 17.38
C PRO A 505 -4.05 -30.13 18.58
N ALA A 506 -2.84 -29.55 18.52
CA ALA A 506 -1.90 -29.56 19.63
C ALA A 506 -2.44 -28.79 20.85
N ALA A 507 -3.01 -27.59 20.61
CA ALA A 507 -3.63 -26.79 21.67
C ALA A 507 -4.81 -27.51 22.35
N TYR A 508 -5.62 -28.25 21.58
CA TYR A 508 -6.72 -29.04 22.15
C TYR A 508 -6.21 -30.23 22.98
N ALA A 509 -5.12 -30.88 22.55
CA ALA A 509 -4.49 -31.92 23.34
C ALA A 509 -3.99 -31.37 24.70
N ASP A 510 -3.36 -30.20 24.71
CA ASP A 510 -2.90 -29.56 25.94
C ASP A 510 -4.06 -29.11 26.85
N ALA A 511 -5.15 -28.59 26.24
CA ALA A 511 -6.35 -28.18 26.97
C ALA A 511 -7.08 -29.34 27.68
N SER A 512 -6.92 -30.56 27.17
CA SER A 512 -7.50 -31.77 27.76
C SER A 512 -6.78 -32.25 29.04
N VAL A 513 -5.60 -31.69 29.35
CA VAL A 513 -4.82 -32.03 30.55
C VAL A 513 -5.11 -31.03 31.68
N PRO A 514 -5.43 -31.48 32.91
CA PRO A 514 -5.59 -30.58 34.05
C PRO A 514 -4.26 -29.85 34.34
N SER A 515 -4.24 -28.52 34.19
CA SER A 515 -3.05 -27.71 34.43
C SER A 515 -2.78 -27.50 35.93
N PRO A 516 -1.54 -27.71 36.43
CA PRO A 516 -1.13 -27.21 37.74
C PRO A 516 -0.99 -25.67 37.71
N SER A 517 -1.05 -25.04 38.87
CA SER A 517 -0.91 -23.59 39.03
C SER A 517 0.48 -23.12 38.57
N VAL A 518 0.58 -22.37 37.46
CA VAL A 518 1.84 -21.75 37.00
C VAL A 518 1.73 -20.22 37.04
N SER A 519 2.77 -19.61 37.62
CA SER A 519 2.99 -18.15 37.73
C SER A 519 3.03 -17.45 36.37
N PRO A 520 2.73 -16.15 36.28
CA PRO A 520 2.65 -15.44 35.01
C PRO A 520 4.01 -15.39 34.28
N SER A 521 4.01 -15.76 33.00
CA SER A 521 5.15 -15.57 32.10
C SER A 521 5.43 -14.07 31.87
N PRO A 522 6.69 -13.67 31.63
CA PRO A 522 7.06 -12.27 31.44
C PRO A 522 6.41 -11.70 30.16
N GLN A 523 6.06 -10.41 30.20
CA GLN A 523 5.60 -9.67 29.02
C GLN A 523 6.66 -9.72 27.91
N LEU A 524 6.32 -10.30 26.76
CA LEU A 524 7.15 -10.31 25.56
C LEU A 524 7.29 -8.87 25.03
N ARG A 525 8.52 -8.34 24.98
CA ARG A 525 8.83 -7.08 24.30
C ARG A 525 9.06 -7.36 22.82
N VAL A 526 8.29 -6.68 21.96
CA VAL A 526 8.48 -6.73 20.50
C VAL A 526 9.91 -6.30 20.18
N SER A 527 10.66 -7.21 19.55
CA SER A 527 12.03 -6.97 19.10
C SER A 527 12.04 -7.24 17.60
N ALA A 528 11.85 -6.21 16.78
CA ALA A 528 11.94 -6.35 15.33
C ALA A 528 13.36 -6.79 14.96
N VAL A 529 13.48 -7.87 14.17
CA VAL A 529 14.77 -8.29 13.61
C VAL A 529 15.14 -7.32 12.51
N ILE A 530 16.03 -6.38 12.79
CA ILE A 530 16.71 -5.59 11.76
C ILE A 530 17.91 -6.42 11.31
N GLU A 531 17.85 -7.00 10.11
CA GLU A 531 19.05 -7.49 9.43
C GLU A 531 19.94 -6.28 9.11
N THR A 532 20.79 -5.92 10.08
CA THR A 532 21.90 -5.00 9.86
C THR A 532 23.08 -5.84 9.40
N THR A 533 23.36 -5.82 8.10
CA THR A 533 24.67 -6.22 7.59
C THR A 533 25.71 -5.23 8.14
N GLN A 534 26.39 -5.59 9.23
CA GLN A 534 27.45 -4.75 9.79
C GLN A 534 28.62 -4.64 8.78
N PRO A 535 29.05 -3.43 8.40
CA PRO A 535 30.24 -3.28 7.57
C PRO A 535 31.52 -3.53 8.39
N PRO A 536 32.62 -3.99 7.76
CA PRO A 536 33.85 -4.33 8.45
C PRO A 536 34.52 -3.13 9.15
N GLN A 537 35.28 -3.43 10.22
CA GLN A 537 35.96 -2.50 11.14
C GLN A 537 36.85 -1.40 10.51
N THR A 538 37.08 -1.44 9.19
CA THR A 538 37.83 -0.43 8.44
C THR A 538 37.12 0.94 8.35
N GLN A 539 35.81 1.03 8.64
CA GLN A 539 35.07 2.30 8.56
C GLN A 539 35.31 3.28 9.73
N LYS A 540 35.82 2.84 10.89
CA LYS A 540 36.08 3.77 12.02
C LYS A 540 37.11 4.85 11.68
N TYR A 541 38.10 4.52 10.85
CA TYR A 541 39.13 5.48 10.42
C TYR A 541 38.65 6.38 9.27
N VAL A 542 37.74 5.90 8.42
CA VAL A 542 37.17 6.68 7.30
C VAL A 542 36.22 7.77 7.81
N VAL A 543 35.40 7.47 8.82
CA VAL A 543 34.51 8.45 9.45
C VAL A 543 35.31 9.54 10.19
N LEU A 544 36.39 9.15 10.89
CA LEU A 544 37.27 10.11 11.57
C LEU A 544 38.01 11.03 10.57
N PHE A 545 38.45 10.47 9.43
CA PHE A 545 39.10 11.23 8.36
C PHE A 545 38.11 12.14 7.60
N GLY A 546 36.87 11.68 7.41
CA GLY A 546 35.78 12.47 6.83
C GLY A 546 35.38 13.67 7.71
N ILE A 547 35.34 13.51 9.03
CA ILE A 547 35.07 14.61 9.97
C ILE A 547 36.22 15.64 9.97
N LEU A 548 37.48 15.19 9.90
CA LEU A 548 38.64 16.08 9.78
C LEU A 548 38.65 16.88 8.45
N LEU A 549 38.27 16.23 7.34
CA LEU A 549 38.10 16.90 6.04
C LEU A 549 36.93 17.89 6.05
N LEU A 550 35.85 17.59 6.78
CA LEU A 550 34.72 18.50 6.96
C LEU A 550 35.12 19.76 7.75
N PHE A 551 35.93 19.62 8.81
CA PHE A 551 36.47 20.77 9.54
C PHE A 551 37.45 21.61 8.70
N ALA A 552 38.29 20.98 7.88
CA ALA A 552 39.15 21.69 6.93
C ALA A 552 38.35 22.42 5.84
N ALA A 553 37.28 21.81 5.32
CA ALA A 553 36.39 22.41 4.34
C ALA A 553 35.58 23.58 4.92
N VAL A 554 35.17 23.52 6.19
CA VAL A 554 34.49 24.62 6.89
C VAL A 554 35.45 25.77 7.20
N ALA A 555 36.71 25.49 7.54
CA ALA A 555 37.73 26.53 7.75
C ALA A 555 38.08 27.27 6.44
N VAL A 556 38.21 26.54 5.33
CA VAL A 556 38.46 27.11 3.99
C VAL A 556 37.21 27.84 3.47
N GLY A 557 36.01 27.28 3.68
CA GLY A 557 34.73 27.90 3.33
C GLY A 557 34.45 29.19 4.11
N GLY A 558 34.78 29.24 5.40
CA GLY A 558 34.68 30.46 6.22
C GLY A 558 35.65 31.56 5.80
N PHE A 559 36.85 31.20 5.34
CA PHE A 559 37.83 32.14 4.80
C PHE A 559 37.42 32.71 3.43
N VAL A 560 36.75 31.90 2.59
CA VAL A 560 36.24 32.33 1.27
C VAL A 560 34.94 33.15 1.41
N LEU A 561 34.05 32.82 2.36
CA LEU A 561 32.83 33.60 2.62
C LEU A 561 33.11 34.98 3.23
N SER A 562 34.14 35.12 4.08
CA SER A 562 34.48 36.42 4.68
C SER A 562 35.06 37.43 3.67
N ARG A 563 35.62 36.96 2.54
CA ARG A 563 36.03 37.81 1.41
C ARG A 563 34.92 38.09 0.39
N SER A 564 33.91 37.22 0.29
CA SER A 564 32.78 37.38 -0.64
C SER A 564 31.64 38.26 -0.12
N LEU A 565 31.55 38.50 1.20
CA LEU A 565 30.47 39.27 1.82
C LEU A 565 30.75 40.77 1.98
N ALA A 566 31.94 41.25 1.57
CA ALA A 566 32.26 42.69 1.58
C ALA A 566 31.62 43.48 0.42
N ASN A 567 30.87 42.84 -0.49
CA ASN A 567 30.33 43.51 -1.68
C ASN A 567 28.99 42.91 -2.17
N ARG A 568 27.90 43.02 -1.39
CA ARG A 568 26.54 43.00 -1.96
C ARG A 568 25.61 43.99 -1.23
N ARG A 569 24.86 44.74 -2.05
CA ARG A 569 23.95 45.84 -1.70
C ARG A 569 22.77 45.36 -0.85
N LYS A 570 22.29 46.23 0.05
CA LYS A 570 21.05 46.02 0.83
C LYS A 570 19.85 45.75 -0.11
N PRO A 571 18.89 44.89 0.31
CA PRO A 571 17.66 44.69 -0.44
C PRO A 571 16.88 46.01 -0.63
N PRO A 572 16.18 46.20 -1.76
CA PRO A 572 15.49 47.44 -2.08
C PRO A 572 14.41 47.75 -1.04
N SER A 573 14.34 49.02 -0.64
CA SER A 573 13.33 49.50 0.29
C SER A 573 11.94 49.48 -0.36
N ASN A 574 10.87 49.54 0.43
CA ASN A 574 9.52 49.65 -0.12
C ASN A 574 9.36 50.90 -1.01
N ALA A 575 10.10 51.98 -0.72
CA ALA A 575 10.12 53.19 -1.55
C ALA A 575 10.87 53.01 -2.89
N ASP A 576 11.73 51.99 -3.01
CA ASP A 576 12.35 51.60 -4.29
C ASP A 576 11.38 50.73 -5.11
N ARG A 577 10.59 49.89 -4.43
CA ARG A 577 9.56 49.04 -5.07
C ARG A 577 8.35 49.83 -5.57
N GLU A 578 7.98 50.91 -4.88
CA GLU A 578 6.93 51.82 -5.36
C GLU A 578 7.35 52.58 -6.61
N ARG A 579 8.60 53.08 -6.66
CA ARG A 579 9.14 53.73 -7.86
C ARG A 579 9.17 52.79 -9.07
N GLU A 580 9.49 51.51 -8.86
CA GLU A 580 9.45 50.50 -9.92
C GLU A 580 8.01 50.20 -10.41
N LEU A 581 7.01 50.26 -9.52
CA LEU A 581 5.60 50.17 -9.92
C LEU A 581 5.15 51.38 -10.74
N ASP A 582 5.61 52.58 -10.39
CA ASP A 582 5.32 53.81 -11.13
C ASP A 582 5.88 53.75 -12.56
N ASP A 583 7.12 53.28 -12.70
CA ASP A 583 7.76 53.07 -14.01
C ASP A 583 6.98 52.05 -14.87
N LEU A 584 6.54 50.93 -14.27
CA LEU A 584 5.74 49.93 -14.98
C LEU A 584 4.36 50.44 -15.43
N LEU A 585 3.74 51.34 -14.65
CA LEU A 585 2.48 51.98 -15.02
C LEU A 585 2.69 53.01 -16.14
N LEU A 586 3.74 53.82 -16.06
CA LEU A 586 4.11 54.81 -17.08
C LEU A 586 4.48 54.15 -18.42
N GLU A 587 5.16 53.01 -18.37
CA GLU A 587 5.48 52.18 -19.54
C GLU A 587 4.28 51.38 -20.08
N ARG A 588 3.09 51.51 -19.47
CA ARG A 588 1.85 50.77 -19.79
C ARG A 588 1.99 49.23 -19.73
N LYS A 589 2.97 48.72 -18.98
CA LYS A 589 3.18 47.28 -18.78
C LYS A 589 2.20 46.66 -17.79
N ILE A 590 1.58 47.49 -16.94
CA ILE A 590 0.54 47.08 -16.00
C ILE A 590 -0.68 48.01 -16.10
N SER A 591 -1.87 47.48 -15.79
CA SER A 591 -3.09 48.29 -15.73
C SER A 591 -3.18 49.06 -14.41
N GLU A 592 -3.87 50.20 -14.44
CA GLU A 592 -4.09 51.06 -13.26
C GLU A 592 -4.75 50.30 -12.09
N LYS A 593 -5.67 49.37 -12.40
CA LYS A 593 -6.28 48.44 -11.44
C LYS A 593 -5.26 47.49 -10.80
N THR A 594 -4.24 47.06 -11.55
CA THR A 594 -3.18 46.16 -11.06
C THR A 594 -2.17 46.93 -10.21
N TYR A 595 -1.83 48.16 -10.61
CA TYR A 595 -0.99 49.08 -9.86
C TYR A 595 -1.57 49.34 -8.46
N GLU A 596 -2.85 49.74 -8.37
CA GLU A 596 -3.54 50.01 -7.11
C GLU A 596 -3.56 48.80 -6.16
N ARG A 597 -3.75 47.60 -6.70
CA ARG A 597 -3.73 46.36 -5.91
C ARG A 597 -2.35 46.08 -5.33
N LEU A 598 -1.28 46.26 -6.11
CA LEU A 598 0.09 45.98 -5.68
C LEU A 598 0.61 47.05 -4.72
N ARG A 599 0.30 48.32 -4.96
CA ARG A 599 0.61 49.43 -4.07
C ARG A 599 0.02 49.22 -2.66
N ARG A 600 -1.27 48.86 -2.56
CA ARG A 600 -1.91 48.50 -1.27
C ARG A 600 -1.25 47.33 -0.55
N LYS A 601 -0.69 46.37 -1.29
CA LYS A 601 0.01 45.22 -0.70
C LYS A 601 1.32 45.65 -0.04
N TYR A 602 2.01 46.66 -0.59
CA TYR A 602 3.21 47.22 0.02
C TYR A 602 2.90 48.14 1.20
N GLU A 603 1.78 48.88 1.16
CA GLU A 603 1.30 49.69 2.30
C GLU A 603 0.78 48.83 3.47
N ALA A 604 0.09 47.70 3.20
CA ALA A 604 -0.46 46.82 4.23
C ALA A 604 0.60 46.05 5.05
N ALA A 605 1.83 45.95 4.55
CA ALA A 605 2.95 45.33 5.28
C ALA A 605 3.46 46.18 6.46
N VAL A 606 2.93 47.39 6.67
CA VAL A 606 3.37 48.37 7.69
C VAL A 606 2.38 48.51 8.87
N ALA A 607 1.20 47.89 8.82
CA ALA A 607 0.21 48.05 9.91
C ALA A 607 0.58 47.25 11.19
N PRO A 608 0.69 47.89 12.37
CA PRO A 608 1.03 47.20 13.62
C PRO A 608 -0.12 46.29 14.10
N LYS A 609 0.21 45.06 14.53
CA LYS A 609 -0.73 44.10 15.14
C LYS A 609 -1.34 44.66 16.44
N PRO A 610 -2.65 44.53 16.68
CA PRO A 610 -3.27 44.97 17.93
C PRO A 610 -2.85 44.08 19.13
N PRO A 611 -2.78 44.64 20.36
CA PRO A 611 -2.24 43.94 21.53
C PRO A 611 -3.18 42.86 22.09
N ARG A 612 -2.60 41.72 22.48
CA ARG A 612 -3.28 40.60 23.16
C ARG A 612 -3.74 41.02 24.56
N LEU A 613 -5.04 40.95 24.82
CA LEU A 613 -5.60 41.08 26.16
C LEU A 613 -5.33 39.81 26.98
N SER A 614 -4.53 39.96 28.05
CA SER A 614 -4.44 38.99 29.13
C SER A 614 -5.61 39.18 30.09
N ARG A 615 -6.35 38.12 30.44
CA ARG A 615 -6.97 38.03 31.77
C ARG A 615 -6.93 36.60 32.28
N LYS A 616 -6.16 36.44 33.36
CA LYS A 616 -6.41 35.47 34.42
C LYS A 616 -7.81 35.69 35.00
N LYS A 617 -8.59 34.63 35.16
CA LYS A 617 -8.95 34.04 36.45
C LYS A 617 -9.42 32.62 36.23
#